data_AF-A0A3N5XX90-F1
#
_entry.id   AF-A0A3N5XX90-F1
#
_cell.length_a   1.000
_cell.length_b   1.000
_cell.length_c   1.000
_cell.angle_alpha   90.00
_cell.angle_beta   90.00
_cell.angle_gamma   90.00
#
_symmetry.space_group_name_H-M   'P 1'
#
loop_
_entity.id
_entity.type
_entity.pdbx_description
1 polymer ?
#
loop_
_entity_poly.entity_id
_entity_poly.type
_entity_poly.pdbx_seq_one_letter_code
_entity_poly.pdbx_strand_id
1 'polypeptide(L)'
;MGKLISFTHCTMILLCLAVLAGGCIPFLNPTQPAVGPNGETVTPTLNATQRAIAVMLTETRAAPTITMTPVVTATNTPTPTATTPPLGSSDRPVAVGRRITVEGVGLTVLSAKTVDTVGKVKAAEGRAFLDLEVLIENAANGDPGSDMDYTPLYFRLQDPQGTMHQPENNAVWPALQSGTLQPGEWVRGHVTFSIPAGQAGLRLKCSPQVAPNRTANIWVALNQLAVQAAVPATGPVVTTEPLPGIGQRVEMEGTALTVSAVKASQRIEQTKAGAENVLVILDVTIENPGRVKSPFNPEYFTVKDPNGYEYPAVIIPSETILQPGSLGQGQKVSGQVVFEVPASAKQLVLEYQPQVVMEDYPVIRIQISISA
;
A
#
# COMPACT_ATOMS: atom_id res chain seq x y z
N MET A 1 -47.44 10.23 43.06
CA MET A 1 -48.10 11.22 42.18
C MET A 1 -47.02 12.08 41.55
N GLY A 2 -46.88 12.03 40.22
CA GLY A 2 -46.00 12.89 39.40
C GLY A 2 -44.51 12.49 39.41
N LYS A 3 -43.75 12.50 38.31
CA LYS A 3 -44.00 12.91 36.92
C LYS A 3 -42.93 12.19 36.07
N LEU A 4 -43.36 11.49 35.01
CA LEU A 4 -42.49 10.93 33.97
C LEU A 4 -41.98 12.09 33.11
N ILE A 5 -40.68 12.19 32.87
CA ILE A 5 -40.10 13.09 31.85
C ILE A 5 -39.50 12.20 30.76
N SER A 6 -40.20 12.17 29.64
CA SER A 6 -39.80 11.56 28.37
C SER A 6 -39.00 12.60 27.58
N PHE A 7 -37.78 12.25 27.16
CA PHE A 7 -37.06 12.98 26.11
C PHE A 7 -36.83 12.03 24.94
N THR A 8 -37.69 12.15 23.95
CA THR A 8 -37.55 11.52 22.63
C THR A 8 -37.45 12.67 21.64
N HIS A 9 -36.26 12.96 21.11
CA HIS A 9 -36.08 13.75 19.89
C HIS A 9 -34.91 13.14 19.12
N CYS A 10 -35.24 12.15 18.30
CA CYS A 10 -34.36 11.60 17.28
C CYS A 10 -34.57 12.45 16.03
N THR A 11 -33.66 13.40 15.77
CA THR A 11 -33.69 14.22 14.56
C THR A 11 -33.15 13.40 13.41
N MET A 12 -34.07 12.82 12.65
CA MET A 12 -33.80 12.06 11.43
C MET A 12 -33.43 13.06 10.32
N ILE A 13 -32.15 13.11 9.96
CA ILE A 13 -31.67 13.86 8.79
C ILE A 13 -32.04 13.04 7.54
N LEU A 14 -33.10 13.48 6.86
CA LEU A 14 -33.53 12.96 5.56
C LEU A 14 -32.68 13.65 4.48
N LEU A 15 -31.65 12.96 3.99
CA LEU A 15 -30.86 13.43 2.85
C LEU A 15 -31.62 13.12 1.55
N CYS A 16 -32.20 14.13 0.92
CA CYS A 16 -32.78 14.05 -0.42
C CYS A 16 -31.67 13.82 -1.45
N LEU A 17 -31.53 12.59 -1.94
CA LEU A 17 -30.80 12.29 -3.17
C LEU A 17 -31.66 12.69 -4.37
N ALA A 18 -31.33 13.82 -5.01
CA ALA A 18 -31.86 14.15 -6.33
C ALA A 18 -31.18 13.26 -7.38
N VAL A 19 -31.94 12.34 -7.97
CA VAL A 19 -31.53 11.50 -9.10
C VAL A 19 -31.51 12.39 -10.36
N LEU A 20 -30.31 12.69 -10.85
CA LEU A 20 -30.13 13.21 -12.21
C LEU A 20 -30.21 12.04 -13.20
N ALA A 21 -31.34 11.97 -13.91
CA ALA A 21 -31.48 11.15 -15.10
C ALA A 21 -30.65 11.78 -16.23
N GLY A 22 -29.50 11.18 -16.54
CA GLY A 22 -28.62 11.60 -17.63
C GLY A 22 -28.18 10.40 -18.47
N GLY A 23 -28.79 10.27 -19.65
CA GLY A 23 -28.23 9.70 -20.88
C GLY A 23 -27.55 8.32 -20.82
N CYS A 24 -28.30 7.27 -21.14
CA CYS A 24 -27.74 6.02 -21.67
C CYS A 24 -27.02 6.30 -23.00
N ILE A 25 -25.70 6.11 -23.04
CA ILE A 25 -24.95 5.98 -24.29
C ILE A 25 -24.90 4.48 -24.62
N PRO A 26 -25.51 4.01 -25.73
CA PRO A 26 -25.42 2.61 -26.11
C PRO A 26 -23.99 2.26 -26.52
N PHE A 27 -23.45 1.20 -25.94
CA PHE A 27 -22.24 0.53 -26.42
C PHE A 27 -22.48 0.04 -27.86
N LEU A 28 -21.65 0.49 -28.79
CA LEU A 28 -21.68 0.10 -30.20
C LEU A 28 -21.18 -1.34 -30.36
N ASN A 29 -22.05 -2.18 -30.92
CA ASN A 29 -21.74 -3.53 -31.39
C ASN A 29 -20.94 -3.42 -32.72
N PRO A 30 -19.71 -3.96 -32.83
CA PRO A 30 -18.80 -3.69 -33.95
C PRO A 30 -19.16 -4.35 -35.30
N THR A 31 -20.40 -4.82 -35.47
CA THR A 31 -20.87 -5.51 -36.68
C THR A 31 -22.06 -4.84 -37.38
N GLN A 32 -22.50 -3.65 -36.95
CA GLN A 32 -23.53 -2.89 -37.68
C GLN A 32 -22.91 -1.84 -38.62
N PRO A 33 -23.37 -1.75 -39.89
CA PRO A 33 -22.94 -0.71 -40.82
C PRO A 33 -23.39 0.68 -40.36
N ALA A 34 -22.50 1.67 -40.46
CA ALA A 34 -22.79 3.05 -40.11
C ALA A 34 -23.80 3.67 -41.10
N VAL A 35 -24.89 4.23 -40.57
CA VAL A 35 -25.91 4.95 -41.35
C VAL A 35 -25.68 6.45 -41.17
N GLY A 36 -25.52 7.18 -42.27
CA GLY A 36 -25.35 8.64 -42.23
C GLY A 36 -26.64 9.38 -41.83
N PRO A 37 -26.56 10.67 -41.48
CA PRO A 37 -27.70 11.46 -41.00
C PRO A 37 -28.87 11.62 -42.00
N ASN A 38 -28.71 11.16 -43.24
CA ASN A 38 -29.73 11.17 -44.29
C ASN A 38 -30.21 9.75 -44.70
N GLY A 39 -29.88 8.70 -43.94
CA GLY A 39 -30.36 7.33 -44.23
C GLY A 39 -29.63 6.61 -45.36
N GLU A 40 -28.49 7.13 -45.82
CA GLU A 40 -27.66 6.48 -46.86
C GLU A 40 -26.64 5.53 -46.22
N THR A 41 -26.56 4.31 -46.78
CA THR A 41 -25.59 3.28 -46.40
C THR A 41 -24.22 3.64 -46.96
N VAL A 42 -23.26 3.96 -46.08
CA VAL A 42 -21.89 4.28 -46.49
C VAL A 42 -21.07 3.00 -46.54
N THR A 43 -20.83 2.46 -47.74
CA THR A 43 -19.88 1.35 -47.93
C THR A 43 -18.46 1.89 -47.76
N PRO A 44 -17.62 1.38 -46.84
CA PRO A 44 -16.25 1.84 -46.72
C PRO A 44 -15.47 1.46 -47.97
N THR A 45 -15.13 2.45 -48.78
CA THR A 45 -14.23 2.26 -49.94
C THR A 45 -12.81 2.06 -49.42
N LEU A 46 -12.27 0.86 -49.62
CA LEU A 46 -10.89 0.52 -49.28
C LEU A 46 -9.94 1.51 -49.96
N ASN A 47 -9.18 2.28 -49.18
CA ASN A 47 -8.21 3.25 -49.70
C ASN A 47 -7.12 2.50 -50.52
N ALA A 48 -6.74 3.07 -51.67
CA ALA A 48 -5.73 2.59 -52.60
C ALA A 48 -4.42 2.13 -51.94
N THR A 49 -4.05 2.66 -50.77
CA THR A 49 -2.87 2.22 -50.01
C THR A 49 -2.96 0.78 -49.49
N GLN A 50 -4.16 0.27 -49.16
CA GLN A 50 -4.35 -1.12 -48.72
C GLN A 50 -4.35 -2.13 -49.88
N ARG A 51 -4.66 -1.68 -51.11
CA ARG A 51 -4.46 -2.49 -52.32
C ARG A 51 -2.98 -2.64 -52.71
N ALA A 52 -2.13 -1.67 -52.36
CA ALA A 52 -0.70 -1.74 -52.66
C ALA A 52 0.06 -2.78 -51.80
N ILE A 53 -0.38 -2.99 -50.54
CA ILE A 53 0.27 -3.96 -49.63
C ILE A 53 -0.10 -5.41 -50.00
N ALA A 54 -1.30 -5.65 -50.53
CA ALA A 54 -1.74 -6.98 -50.96
C ALA A 54 -1.06 -7.46 -52.27
N VAL A 55 -0.50 -6.55 -53.08
CA VAL A 55 0.20 -6.89 -54.34
C VAL A 55 1.69 -7.18 -54.13
N MET A 56 2.31 -6.61 -53.09
CA MET A 56 3.73 -6.82 -52.77
C MET A 56 4.06 -8.20 -52.17
N LEU A 57 3.08 -9.05 -51.86
CA LEU A 57 3.30 -10.40 -51.29
C LEU A 57 3.31 -11.55 -52.29
N THR A 58 3.37 -11.28 -53.61
CA THR A 58 3.20 -12.31 -54.66
C THR A 58 4.35 -12.45 -55.66
N GLU A 59 5.57 -12.03 -55.32
CA GLU A 59 6.77 -12.35 -56.11
C GLU A 59 7.68 -13.35 -55.39
N THR A 60 7.18 -14.59 -55.24
CA THR A 60 8.02 -15.75 -54.91
C THR A 60 8.75 -16.21 -56.17
N ARG A 61 9.95 -15.70 -56.38
CA ARG A 61 10.87 -16.14 -57.44
C ARG A 61 11.34 -17.56 -57.14
N ALA A 62 11.09 -18.50 -58.07
CA ALA A 62 11.58 -19.87 -57.98
C ALA A 62 13.13 -19.88 -57.91
N ALA A 63 13.66 -20.28 -56.75
CA ALA A 63 15.08 -20.51 -56.54
C ALA A 63 15.48 -21.90 -57.10
N PRO A 64 16.72 -22.07 -57.57
CA PRO A 64 17.19 -23.33 -58.15
C PRO A 64 17.21 -24.45 -57.10
N THR A 65 16.70 -25.62 -57.49
CA THR A 65 16.78 -26.87 -56.73
C THR A 65 18.25 -27.29 -56.57
N ILE A 66 18.81 -27.04 -55.39
CA ILE A 66 20.12 -27.57 -55.00
C ILE A 66 19.87 -28.93 -54.34
N THR A 67 20.24 -30.01 -55.01
CA THR A 67 20.24 -31.36 -54.42
C THR A 67 21.36 -31.45 -53.40
N MET A 68 21.06 -31.17 -52.12
CA MET A 68 21.98 -31.39 -51.02
C MET A 68 21.89 -32.86 -50.57
N THR A 69 23.00 -33.57 -50.66
CA THR A 69 23.21 -34.86 -50.01
C THR A 69 22.98 -34.68 -48.50
N PRO A 70 22.12 -35.48 -47.84
CA PRO A 70 21.88 -35.32 -46.40
C PRO A 70 23.15 -35.73 -45.65
N VAL A 71 23.91 -34.74 -45.20
CA VAL A 71 24.88 -34.95 -44.12
C VAL A 71 24.04 -35.11 -42.86
N VAL A 72 23.97 -36.34 -42.35
CA VAL A 72 23.42 -36.65 -41.02
C VAL A 72 24.39 -36.07 -39.99
N THR A 73 24.31 -34.76 -39.78
CA THR A 73 24.89 -34.13 -38.60
C THR A 73 24.06 -34.59 -37.43
N ALA A 74 24.66 -35.29 -36.48
CA ALA A 74 24.01 -35.64 -35.23
C ALA A 74 23.48 -34.36 -34.58
N THR A 75 22.17 -34.15 -34.67
CA THR A 75 21.49 -33.12 -33.90
C THR A 75 21.61 -33.54 -32.45
N ASN A 76 22.61 -33.01 -31.76
CA ASN A 76 22.65 -33.01 -30.31
C ASN A 76 21.44 -32.17 -29.87
N THR A 77 20.26 -32.79 -29.77
CA THR A 77 19.11 -32.21 -29.10
C THR A 77 19.59 -31.94 -27.68
N PRO A 78 19.79 -30.66 -27.28
CA PRO A 78 20.24 -30.37 -25.93
C PRO A 78 19.19 -30.97 -25.00
N THR A 79 19.60 -31.94 -24.18
CA THR A 79 18.78 -32.42 -23.08
C THR A 79 18.38 -31.19 -22.27
N PRO A 80 17.09 -30.91 -22.06
CA PRO A 80 16.68 -29.74 -21.30
C PRO A 80 17.29 -29.85 -19.91
N THR A 81 18.28 -29.02 -19.62
CA THR A 81 18.85 -28.88 -18.28
C THR A 81 17.71 -28.40 -17.38
N ALA A 82 17.34 -29.20 -16.39
CA ALA A 82 16.31 -28.81 -15.43
C ALA A 82 16.75 -27.53 -14.71
N THR A 83 16.12 -26.40 -15.05
CA THR A 83 16.39 -25.12 -14.41
C THR A 83 15.88 -25.18 -12.98
N THR A 84 16.76 -24.97 -12.00
CA THR A 84 16.34 -24.86 -10.59
C THR A 84 15.38 -23.69 -10.43
N PRO A 85 14.22 -23.85 -9.76
CA PRO A 85 13.27 -22.76 -9.57
C PRO A 85 13.92 -21.54 -8.88
N PRO A 86 13.52 -20.31 -9.25
CA PRO A 86 14.02 -19.09 -8.62
C PRO A 86 13.74 -19.09 -7.11
N LEU A 87 14.68 -18.59 -6.30
CA LEU A 87 14.49 -18.42 -4.86
C LEU A 87 13.38 -17.38 -4.60
N GLY A 88 12.46 -17.68 -3.69
CA GLY A 88 11.27 -16.85 -3.44
C GLY A 88 10.08 -17.16 -4.34
N SER A 89 10.19 -18.13 -5.25
CA SER A 89 9.07 -18.69 -6.00
C SER A 89 8.23 -19.66 -5.14
N SER A 90 7.05 -20.05 -5.63
CA SER A 90 6.19 -21.05 -4.97
C SER A 90 6.90 -22.39 -4.75
N ASP A 91 7.78 -22.76 -5.68
CA ASP A 91 8.47 -24.05 -5.68
C ASP A 91 9.77 -24.00 -4.85
N ARG A 92 10.26 -22.80 -4.54
CA ARG A 92 11.44 -22.58 -3.72
C ARG A 92 11.25 -21.37 -2.78
N PRO A 93 10.34 -21.48 -1.80
CA PRO A 93 10.08 -20.40 -0.85
C PRO A 93 11.25 -20.15 0.09
N VAL A 94 11.33 -18.94 0.64
CA VAL A 94 12.38 -18.53 1.58
C VAL A 94 11.95 -18.79 3.03
N ALA A 95 12.86 -19.10 3.94
CA ALA A 95 12.51 -19.31 5.35
C ALA A 95 12.29 -17.98 6.11
N VAL A 96 11.57 -18.02 7.23
CA VAL A 96 11.47 -16.90 8.18
C VAL A 96 12.86 -16.40 8.60
N GLY A 97 13.01 -15.09 8.74
CA GLY A 97 14.25 -14.39 9.08
C GLY A 97 15.23 -14.20 7.92
N ARG A 98 14.93 -14.71 6.73
CA ARG A 98 15.75 -14.50 5.54
C ARG A 98 15.13 -13.42 4.67
N ARG A 99 15.96 -12.42 4.34
CA ARG A 99 15.65 -11.38 3.36
C ARG A 99 15.65 -11.98 1.95
N ILE A 100 14.66 -11.60 1.15
CA ILE A 100 14.58 -11.92 -0.28
C ILE A 100 14.19 -10.68 -1.06
N THR A 101 14.76 -10.49 -2.25
CA THR A 101 14.41 -9.40 -3.16
C THR A 101 13.94 -9.98 -4.50
N VAL A 102 12.75 -9.57 -4.95
CA VAL A 102 12.14 -10.00 -6.21
C VAL A 102 11.58 -8.75 -6.89
N GLU A 103 11.98 -8.48 -8.13
CA GLU A 103 11.46 -7.37 -8.92
C GLU A 103 11.55 -6.00 -8.22
N GLY A 104 12.65 -5.74 -7.49
CA GLY A 104 12.84 -4.50 -6.73
C GLY A 104 12.12 -4.45 -5.39
N VAL A 105 11.36 -5.47 -5.00
CA VAL A 105 10.72 -5.55 -3.70
C VAL A 105 11.50 -6.46 -2.79
N GLY A 106 11.92 -5.95 -1.64
CA GLY A 106 12.46 -6.80 -0.60
C GLY A 106 11.45 -7.14 0.47
N LEU A 107 11.50 -8.37 0.96
CA LEU A 107 10.65 -8.88 2.03
C LEU A 107 11.48 -9.68 3.02
N THR A 108 11.25 -9.44 4.31
CA THR A 108 11.70 -10.30 5.40
C THR A 108 10.52 -10.56 6.33
N VAL A 109 10.20 -11.82 6.60
CA VAL A 109 9.32 -12.17 7.73
C VAL A 109 10.21 -12.28 8.95
N LEU A 110 10.13 -11.30 9.86
CA LEU A 110 10.98 -11.22 11.05
C LEU A 110 10.50 -12.21 12.11
N SER A 111 9.19 -12.36 12.28
CA SER A 111 8.64 -13.34 13.20
C SER A 111 7.36 -13.97 12.70
N ALA A 112 7.10 -15.18 13.18
CA ALA A 112 5.86 -15.91 12.93
C ALA A 112 5.47 -16.65 14.21
N LYS A 113 4.36 -16.27 14.83
CA LYS A 113 3.90 -16.88 16.10
C LYS A 113 2.39 -16.98 16.15
N THR A 114 1.88 -17.95 16.89
CA THR A 114 0.44 -18.05 17.16
C THR A 114 0.09 -17.35 18.46
N VAL A 115 -1.02 -16.61 18.46
CA VAL A 115 -1.58 -15.95 19.65
C VAL A 115 -3.08 -16.24 19.74
N ASP A 116 -3.60 -16.26 20.96
CA ASP A 116 -5.03 -16.54 21.20
C ASP A 116 -5.89 -15.26 21.12
N THR A 117 -5.27 -14.09 21.21
CA THR A 117 -5.95 -12.79 21.27
C THR A 117 -5.18 -11.76 20.45
N VAL A 118 -5.90 -10.96 19.67
CA VAL A 118 -5.39 -9.77 18.99
C VAL A 118 -6.24 -8.57 19.39
N GLY A 119 -5.63 -7.59 20.05
CA GLY A 119 -6.35 -6.51 20.69
C GLY A 119 -7.34 -7.03 21.75
N LYS A 120 -8.64 -6.82 21.54
CA LYS A 120 -9.72 -7.32 22.40
C LYS A 120 -10.43 -8.55 21.83
N VAL A 121 -9.98 -9.04 20.67
CA VAL A 121 -10.64 -10.14 19.95
C VAL A 121 -9.92 -11.44 20.28
N LYS A 122 -10.66 -12.41 20.81
CA LYS A 122 -10.18 -13.77 21.05
C LYS A 122 -10.44 -14.64 19.81
N ALA A 123 -9.52 -15.54 19.49
CA ALA A 123 -9.71 -16.53 18.45
C ALA A 123 -10.93 -17.43 18.77
N ALA A 124 -11.66 -17.84 17.73
CA ALA A 124 -12.76 -18.80 17.90
C ALA A 124 -12.24 -20.17 18.36
N GLU A 125 -13.12 -20.99 18.93
CA GLU A 125 -12.76 -22.33 19.39
C GLU A 125 -12.13 -23.17 18.27
N GLY A 126 -11.03 -23.87 18.58
CA GLY A 126 -10.26 -24.65 17.62
C GLY A 126 -9.42 -23.83 16.63
N ARG A 127 -9.37 -22.49 16.79
CA ARG A 127 -8.58 -21.59 15.95
C ARG A 127 -7.55 -20.83 16.78
N ALA A 128 -6.56 -20.28 16.09
CA ALA A 128 -5.57 -19.34 16.62
C ALA A 128 -5.36 -18.21 15.61
N PHE A 129 -4.83 -17.08 16.08
CA PHE A 129 -4.30 -16.06 15.20
C PHE A 129 -2.83 -16.34 14.91
N LEU A 130 -2.44 -16.38 13.64
CA LEU A 130 -1.05 -16.33 13.22
C LEU A 130 -0.64 -14.88 13.05
N ASP A 131 0.23 -14.40 13.92
CA ASP A 131 0.86 -13.09 13.86
C ASP A 131 2.19 -13.18 13.13
N LEU A 132 2.33 -12.38 12.07
CA LEU A 132 3.54 -12.25 11.27
C LEU A 132 4.06 -10.82 11.37
N GLU A 133 5.27 -10.66 11.88
CA GLU A 133 5.97 -9.39 11.78
C GLU A 133 6.76 -9.37 10.47
N VAL A 134 6.49 -8.37 9.63
CA VAL A 134 7.11 -8.23 8.31
C VAL A 134 7.90 -6.94 8.20
N LEU A 135 8.99 -7.00 7.43
CA LEU A 135 9.74 -5.84 6.93
C LEU A 135 9.63 -5.86 5.41
N ILE A 136 9.10 -4.78 4.85
CA ILE A 136 8.98 -4.57 3.40
C ILE A 136 9.91 -3.42 3.04
N GLU A 137 10.66 -3.56 1.96
CA GLU A 137 11.55 -2.52 1.46
C GLU A 137 11.34 -2.31 -0.03
N ASN A 138 11.41 -1.05 -0.46
CA ASN A 138 11.58 -0.72 -1.86
C ASN A 138 13.08 -0.77 -2.19
N ALA A 139 13.51 -1.90 -2.75
CA ALA A 139 14.90 -2.16 -3.15
C ALA A 139 15.19 -1.76 -4.61
N ALA A 140 14.35 -0.91 -5.23
CA ALA A 140 14.67 -0.30 -6.51
C ALA A 140 15.90 0.62 -6.40
N ASN A 141 16.65 0.77 -7.50
CA ASN A 141 17.95 1.47 -7.52
C ASN A 141 17.83 3.02 -7.57
N GLY A 142 16.78 3.60 -6.98
CA GLY A 142 16.57 5.05 -7.00
C GLY A 142 16.07 5.61 -8.33
N ASP A 143 15.57 4.76 -9.23
CA ASP A 143 15.02 5.23 -10.50
C ASP A 143 13.79 6.14 -10.23
N PRO A 144 13.70 7.34 -10.82
CA PRO A 144 12.54 8.20 -10.64
C PRO A 144 11.23 7.48 -11.01
N GLY A 145 10.21 7.60 -10.17
CA GLY A 145 8.92 6.93 -10.37
C GLY A 145 8.93 5.42 -10.04
N SER A 146 9.98 4.92 -9.37
CA SER A 146 10.00 3.55 -8.82
C SER A 146 9.45 3.48 -7.39
N ASP A 147 8.58 4.42 -7.02
CA ASP A 147 7.81 4.38 -5.78
C ASP A 147 6.97 3.09 -5.73
N MET A 148 6.83 2.52 -4.53
CA MET A 148 6.18 1.23 -4.34
C MET A 148 5.12 1.34 -3.26
N ASP A 149 3.87 1.06 -3.63
CA ASP A 149 2.80 0.92 -2.65
C ASP A 149 2.99 -0.34 -1.82
N TYR A 150 2.60 -0.28 -0.55
CA TYR A 150 2.47 -1.42 0.32
C TYR A 150 1.11 -1.39 1.02
N THR A 151 0.59 -2.58 1.30
CA THR A 151 -0.64 -2.75 2.08
C THR A 151 -0.68 -4.17 2.64
N PRO A 152 -1.31 -4.40 3.81
CA PRO A 152 -1.56 -5.75 4.32
C PRO A 152 -2.33 -6.60 3.31
N LEU A 153 -3.12 -5.98 2.44
CA LEU A 153 -3.95 -6.69 1.45
C LEU A 153 -3.13 -7.38 0.35
N TYR A 154 -1.84 -7.10 0.22
CA TYR A 154 -0.94 -7.83 -0.67
C TYR A 154 -0.51 -9.20 -0.12
N PHE A 155 -0.79 -9.46 1.15
CA PHE A 155 -0.47 -10.74 1.77
C PHE A 155 -1.61 -11.75 1.62
N ARG A 156 -1.24 -13.00 1.38
CA ARG A 156 -2.12 -14.16 1.43
C ARG A 156 -1.40 -15.30 2.12
N LEU A 157 -2.11 -16.06 2.95
CA LEU A 157 -1.58 -17.24 3.59
C LEU A 157 -2.10 -18.48 2.88
N GLN A 158 -1.20 -19.30 2.35
CA GLN A 158 -1.54 -20.60 1.78
C GLN A 158 -1.42 -21.68 2.86
N ASP A 159 -2.46 -22.50 2.99
CA ASP A 159 -2.43 -23.69 3.85
C ASP A 159 -1.91 -24.95 3.13
N PRO A 160 -1.65 -26.07 3.84
CA PRO A 160 -1.20 -27.32 3.21
C PRO A 160 -2.17 -27.90 2.18
N GLN A 161 -3.45 -27.53 2.24
CA GLN A 161 -4.48 -27.92 1.28
C GLN A 161 -4.46 -27.02 0.03
N GLY A 162 -3.63 -25.97 0.02
CA GLY A 162 -3.49 -25.01 -1.07
C GLY A 162 -4.48 -23.85 -1.00
N THR A 163 -5.33 -23.78 0.03
CA THR A 163 -6.33 -22.72 0.21
C THR A 163 -5.65 -21.41 0.59
N MET A 164 -6.11 -20.30 -0.01
CA MET A 164 -5.57 -18.97 0.24
C MET A 164 -6.46 -18.20 1.22
N HIS A 165 -5.88 -17.78 2.35
CA HIS A 165 -6.53 -16.98 3.38
C HIS A 165 -6.12 -15.51 3.27
N GLN A 166 -7.06 -14.61 3.52
CA GLN A 166 -6.82 -13.16 3.58
C GLN A 166 -6.38 -12.78 5.00
N PRO A 167 -5.62 -11.69 5.17
CA PRO A 167 -5.32 -11.15 6.49
C PRO A 167 -6.60 -10.71 7.20
N GLU A 168 -6.58 -10.77 8.52
CA GLU A 168 -7.60 -10.21 9.39
C GLU A 168 -7.52 -8.68 9.38
N ASN A 169 -8.66 -8.02 9.59
CA ASN A 169 -8.72 -6.56 9.72
C ASN A 169 -8.05 -6.04 11.01
N ASN A 170 -7.86 -6.93 11.99
CA ASN A 170 -7.14 -6.62 13.23
C ASN A 170 -5.79 -7.34 13.21
N ALA A 171 -4.73 -6.62 13.54
CA ALA A 171 -3.42 -7.20 13.74
C ALA A 171 -2.86 -6.82 15.11
N VAL A 172 -1.81 -7.53 15.53
CA VAL A 172 -1.01 -7.14 16.70
C VAL A 172 -0.48 -5.72 16.47
N TRP A 173 -0.48 -4.89 17.50
CA TRP A 173 -0.01 -3.51 17.38
C TRP A 173 1.53 -3.48 17.53
N PRO A 174 2.28 -2.74 16.69
CA PRO A 174 1.81 -1.89 15.58
C PRO A 174 1.47 -2.70 14.31
N ALA A 175 0.25 -2.56 13.83
CA ALA A 175 -0.19 -3.22 12.59
C ALA A 175 0.52 -2.63 11.37
N LEU A 176 0.80 -3.44 10.36
CA LEU A 176 1.26 -2.93 9.07
C LEU A 176 0.19 -2.00 8.49
N GLN A 177 0.60 -0.78 8.13
CA GLN A 177 -0.29 0.20 7.49
C GLN A 177 -0.25 0.04 5.96
N SER A 178 -0.99 0.91 5.26
CA SER A 178 -0.84 1.05 3.81
C SER A 178 -0.24 2.42 3.50
N GLY A 179 0.59 2.49 2.46
CA GLY A 179 1.27 3.71 2.06
C GLY A 179 2.17 3.46 0.85
N THR A 180 3.09 4.39 0.61
CA THR A 180 4.03 4.34 -0.51
C THR A 180 5.46 4.47 0.01
N LEU A 181 6.35 3.62 -0.47
CA LEU A 181 7.78 3.63 -0.16
C LEU A 181 8.56 4.18 -1.35
N GLN A 182 9.36 5.21 -1.12
CA GLN A 182 10.36 5.66 -2.09
C GLN A 182 11.50 4.64 -2.16
N PRO A 183 12.32 4.65 -3.23
CA PRO A 183 13.47 3.76 -3.34
C PRO A 183 14.42 3.90 -2.15
N GLY A 184 14.83 2.76 -1.59
CA GLY A 184 15.64 2.69 -0.37
C GLY A 184 14.83 2.78 0.92
N GLU A 185 13.53 3.05 0.87
CA GLU A 185 12.68 3.07 2.05
C GLU A 185 12.16 1.70 2.43
N TRP A 186 11.72 1.59 3.67
CA TRP A 186 11.19 0.36 4.23
C TRP A 186 10.20 0.62 5.35
N VAL A 187 9.33 -0.35 5.60
CA VAL A 187 8.32 -0.32 6.65
C VAL A 187 8.30 -1.64 7.40
N ARG A 188 7.94 -1.59 8.67
CA ARG A 188 7.68 -2.74 9.53
C ARG A 188 6.28 -2.70 10.10
N GLY A 189 5.71 -3.87 10.29
CA GLY A 189 4.43 -4.01 10.96
C GLY A 189 3.96 -5.44 11.05
N HIS A 190 2.89 -5.64 11.78
CA HIS A 190 2.27 -6.94 11.97
C HIS A 190 1.14 -7.18 10.97
N VAL A 191 1.07 -8.39 10.43
CA VAL A 191 -0.03 -8.91 9.61
C VAL A 191 -0.54 -10.17 10.30
N THR A 192 -1.87 -10.27 10.48
CA THR A 192 -2.48 -11.37 11.22
C THR A 192 -3.40 -12.19 10.33
N PHE A 193 -3.45 -13.50 10.53
CA PHE A 193 -4.38 -14.43 9.87
C PHE A 193 -5.09 -15.29 10.91
N SER A 194 -6.35 -15.67 10.67
CA SER A 194 -7.01 -16.71 11.46
C SER A 194 -6.78 -18.08 10.84
N ILE A 195 -6.29 -19.04 11.63
CA ILE A 195 -6.00 -20.41 11.19
C ILE A 195 -6.52 -21.46 12.19
N PRO A 196 -6.81 -22.71 11.77
CA PRO A 196 -6.89 -23.85 12.66
C PRO A 196 -5.71 -23.93 13.65
N ALA A 197 -6.01 -24.19 14.91
CA ALA A 197 -4.97 -24.33 15.94
C ALA A 197 -4.02 -25.50 15.61
N GLY A 198 -2.71 -25.26 15.79
CA GLY A 198 -1.68 -26.28 15.52
C GLY A 198 -1.40 -26.55 14.04
N GLN A 199 -1.97 -25.76 13.11
CA GLN A 199 -1.71 -25.93 11.69
C GLN A 199 -0.24 -25.64 11.34
N ALA A 200 0.36 -26.53 10.56
CA ALA A 200 1.73 -26.44 10.06
C ALA A 200 1.74 -26.40 8.53
N GLY A 201 2.93 -26.27 7.93
CA GLY A 201 3.10 -26.31 6.46
C GLY A 201 2.52 -25.08 5.74
N LEU A 202 2.36 -23.98 6.46
CA LEU A 202 1.85 -22.71 5.94
C LEU A 202 2.89 -22.01 5.07
N ARG A 203 2.43 -21.28 4.04
CA ARG A 203 3.28 -20.44 3.19
C ARG A 203 2.67 -19.05 3.07
N LEU A 204 3.48 -18.02 3.25
CA LEU A 204 3.06 -16.63 2.98
C LEU A 204 3.35 -16.30 1.53
N LYS A 205 2.39 -15.70 0.85
CA LYS A 205 2.55 -15.03 -0.44
C LYS A 205 2.41 -13.53 -0.24
N CYS A 206 3.34 -12.74 -0.75
CA CYS A 206 3.25 -11.28 -0.85
C CYS A 206 3.22 -10.89 -2.34
N SER A 207 2.23 -10.08 -2.73
CA SER A 207 1.97 -9.71 -4.12
C SER A 207 1.83 -8.19 -4.36
N PRO A 208 2.85 -7.37 -4.05
CA PRO A 208 2.78 -5.93 -4.27
C PRO A 208 2.83 -5.58 -5.76
N GLN A 209 2.19 -4.47 -6.11
CA GLN A 209 2.27 -3.87 -7.44
C GLN A 209 3.59 -3.10 -7.54
N VAL A 210 4.41 -3.42 -8.54
CA VAL A 210 5.72 -2.76 -8.75
C VAL A 210 5.74 -1.85 -9.98
N ALA A 211 4.73 -1.98 -10.84
CA ALA A 211 4.47 -1.15 -12.00
C ALA A 211 3.05 -1.47 -12.51
N PRO A 212 2.46 -0.64 -13.40
CA PRO A 212 1.17 -0.95 -14.02
C PRO A 212 1.17 -2.35 -14.63
N ASN A 213 0.22 -3.19 -14.21
CA ASN A 213 0.07 -4.59 -14.62
C ASN A 213 1.23 -5.55 -14.25
N ARG A 214 2.15 -5.15 -13.36
CA ARG A 214 3.22 -6.01 -12.84
C ARG A 214 3.11 -6.19 -11.34
N THR A 215 3.29 -7.43 -10.89
CA THR A 215 3.32 -7.78 -9.47
C THR A 215 4.57 -8.58 -9.17
N ALA A 216 5.25 -8.25 -8.07
CA ALA A 216 6.24 -9.15 -7.50
C ALA A 216 5.48 -10.28 -6.81
N ASN A 217 5.91 -11.55 -6.94
CA ASN A 217 5.29 -12.66 -6.22
C ASN A 217 6.36 -13.31 -5.35
N ILE A 218 6.30 -13.04 -4.05
CA ILE A 218 7.29 -13.50 -3.08
C ILE A 218 6.66 -14.55 -2.19
N TRP A 219 7.30 -15.71 -2.06
CA TRP A 219 6.88 -16.80 -1.22
C TRP A 219 7.83 -17.05 -0.06
N VAL A 220 7.26 -17.13 1.15
CA VAL A 220 7.99 -17.43 2.39
C VAL A 220 7.37 -18.68 3.03
N ALA A 221 8.19 -19.66 3.37
CA ALA A 221 7.79 -20.86 4.09
C ALA A 221 7.75 -20.58 5.60
N LEU A 222 6.61 -20.88 6.22
CA LEU A 222 6.38 -20.70 7.66
C LEU A 222 6.50 -22.03 8.40
N ASN A 223 7.51 -22.83 8.05
CA ASN A 223 7.72 -24.18 8.57
C ASN A 223 8.16 -24.19 10.05
N GLN A 224 8.63 -23.05 10.56
CA GLN A 224 9.05 -22.87 11.93
C GLN A 224 8.27 -21.70 12.52
N LEU A 225 7.22 -22.02 13.26
CA LEU A 225 6.52 -21.06 14.11
C LEU A 225 7.36 -20.85 15.38
N ALA A 226 7.22 -19.70 16.01
CA ALA A 226 8.02 -19.20 17.13
C ALA A 226 9.48 -18.84 16.80
N VAL A 227 9.76 -18.46 15.55
CA VAL A 227 11.04 -17.83 15.19
C VAL A 227 10.91 -16.31 15.37
N GLN A 228 11.91 -15.70 16.02
CA GLN A 228 12.14 -14.26 16.00
C GLN A 228 13.54 -14.03 15.42
N ALA A 229 13.60 -13.40 14.25
CA ALA A 229 14.82 -12.97 13.62
C ALA A 229 15.18 -11.56 14.10
N ALA A 230 16.48 -11.29 14.17
CA ALA A 230 16.96 -9.92 14.31
C ALA A 230 16.61 -9.13 13.04
N VAL A 231 16.35 -7.84 13.20
CA VAL A 231 16.27 -6.92 12.06
C VAL A 231 17.64 -6.96 11.35
N PRO A 232 17.67 -7.11 10.03
CA PRO A 232 18.94 -7.11 9.28
C PRO A 232 19.77 -5.86 9.63
N ALA A 233 21.02 -6.06 10.07
CA ALA A 233 21.91 -4.95 10.45
C ALA A 233 22.28 -4.06 9.26
N THR A 234 22.25 -4.61 8.05
CA THR A 234 22.31 -3.87 6.78
C THR A 234 20.91 -3.43 6.39
N GLY A 235 20.22 -2.73 7.29
CA GLY A 235 18.97 -2.07 6.97
C GLY A 235 19.17 -1.13 5.79
N PRO A 236 18.09 -0.78 5.06
CA PRO A 236 18.21 0.10 3.91
C PRO A 236 18.90 1.40 4.28
N VAL A 237 19.75 1.88 3.38
CA VAL A 237 20.49 3.12 3.56
C VAL A 237 19.48 4.25 3.58
N VAL A 238 19.15 4.75 4.76
CA VAL A 238 18.32 5.95 4.92
C VAL A 238 19.03 7.07 4.19
N THR A 239 18.36 7.66 3.19
CA THR A 239 18.88 8.80 2.44
C THR A 239 19.28 9.90 3.42
N THR A 240 20.54 10.31 3.37
CA THR A 240 21.23 11.11 4.40
C THR A 240 20.90 12.60 4.37
N GLU A 241 19.86 13.03 3.64
CA GLU A 241 19.49 14.43 3.68
C GLU A 241 18.84 14.73 5.04
N PRO A 242 19.37 15.69 5.82
CA PRO A 242 18.79 16.01 7.11
C PRO A 242 17.38 16.53 6.90
N LEU A 243 16.41 15.82 7.46
CA LEU A 243 15.02 16.24 7.43
C LEU A 243 14.83 17.54 8.24
N PRO A 244 13.91 18.42 7.79
CA PRO A 244 13.58 19.62 8.53
C PRO A 244 12.99 19.29 9.90
N GLY A 245 13.31 20.11 10.90
CA GLY A 245 12.91 19.90 12.29
C GLY A 245 11.69 20.72 12.73
N ILE A 246 11.33 20.60 14.01
CA ILE A 246 10.28 21.40 14.66
C ILE A 246 10.56 22.91 14.47
N GLY A 247 9.51 23.66 14.14
CA GLY A 247 9.52 25.11 13.89
C GLY A 247 9.90 25.48 12.45
N GLN A 248 10.38 24.55 11.64
CA GLN A 248 10.68 24.80 10.23
C GLN A 248 9.44 24.60 9.36
N ARG A 249 9.26 25.52 8.41
CA ARG A 249 8.22 25.44 7.38
C ARG A 249 8.75 24.64 6.19
N VAL A 250 8.03 23.60 5.80
CA VAL A 250 8.34 22.76 4.64
C VAL A 250 7.25 22.95 3.60
N GLU A 251 7.62 23.22 2.35
CA GLU A 251 6.68 23.41 1.25
C GLU A 251 7.03 22.45 0.11
N MET A 252 6.02 21.71 -0.37
CA MET A 252 6.14 20.80 -1.49
C MET A 252 4.93 20.99 -2.40
N GLU A 253 5.18 21.30 -3.68
CA GLU A 253 4.17 21.43 -4.74
C GLU A 253 2.89 22.18 -4.31
N GLY A 254 3.04 23.35 -3.69
CA GLY A 254 1.90 24.22 -3.35
C GLY A 254 1.16 23.85 -2.06
N THR A 255 1.67 22.91 -1.27
CA THR A 255 1.23 22.63 0.11
C THR A 255 2.39 22.87 1.07
N ALA A 256 2.12 23.50 2.21
CA ALA A 256 3.13 23.74 3.24
C ALA A 256 2.67 23.23 4.62
N LEU A 257 3.62 22.71 5.39
CA LEU A 257 3.42 22.19 6.74
C LEU A 257 4.48 22.77 7.69
N THR A 258 4.06 23.12 8.90
CA THR A 258 4.94 23.47 10.02
C THR A 258 4.49 22.73 11.26
N VAL A 259 5.42 22.09 11.99
CA VAL A 259 5.17 21.56 13.34
C VAL A 259 5.72 22.56 14.34
N SER A 260 4.87 23.23 15.11
CA SER A 260 5.31 24.31 16.02
C SER A 260 5.64 23.80 17.43
N ALA A 261 4.99 22.73 17.88
CA ALA A 261 5.23 22.13 19.19
C ALA A 261 4.97 20.62 19.19
N VAL A 262 5.63 19.93 20.12
CA VAL A 262 5.50 18.49 20.35
C VAL A 262 5.39 18.24 21.84
N LYS A 263 4.37 17.50 22.26
CA LYS A 263 4.13 17.14 23.66
C LYS A 263 3.80 15.66 23.79
N ALA A 264 4.40 15.00 24.78
CA ALA A 264 4.01 13.66 25.18
C ALA A 264 3.05 13.73 26.38
N SER A 265 2.01 12.90 26.38
CA SER A 265 1.07 12.76 27.50
C SER A 265 0.53 11.34 27.60
N GLN A 266 0.29 10.87 28.81
CA GLN A 266 -0.39 9.58 29.04
C GLN A 266 -1.91 9.66 28.81
N ARG A 267 -2.46 10.88 28.72
CA ARG A 267 -3.89 11.13 28.59
C ARG A 267 -4.16 12.47 27.89
N ILE A 268 -5.21 12.48 27.08
CA ILE A 268 -5.83 13.69 26.52
C ILE A 268 -7.33 13.55 26.76
N GLU A 269 -7.92 14.52 27.44
CA GLU A 269 -9.32 14.45 27.87
C GLU A 269 -9.64 13.11 28.55
N GLN A 270 -10.57 12.33 28.01
CA GLN A 270 -10.98 11.02 28.50
C GLN A 270 -10.20 9.85 27.87
N THR A 271 -9.37 10.11 26.86
CA THR A 271 -8.60 9.09 26.14
C THR A 271 -7.25 8.87 26.82
N LYS A 272 -6.96 7.63 27.20
CA LYS A 272 -5.68 7.20 27.78
C LYS A 272 -4.90 6.41 26.74
N ALA A 273 -3.58 6.59 26.68
CA ALA A 273 -2.71 5.69 25.94
C ALA A 273 -2.84 4.24 26.43
N GLY A 274 -2.59 3.30 25.53
CA GLY A 274 -2.38 1.89 25.86
C GLY A 274 -1.23 1.69 26.85
N ALA A 275 -1.14 0.48 27.39
CA ALA A 275 -0.03 0.12 28.26
C ALA A 275 1.30 0.27 27.48
N GLU A 276 2.31 0.85 28.13
CA GLU A 276 3.65 1.09 27.55
C GLU A 276 3.71 2.11 26.40
N ASN A 277 2.58 2.73 26.07
CA ASN A 277 2.49 3.77 25.05
C ASN A 277 2.38 5.17 25.66
N VAL A 278 2.49 6.17 24.80
CA VAL A 278 2.23 7.57 25.11
C VAL A 278 1.51 8.24 23.94
N LEU A 279 0.67 9.22 24.24
CA LEU A 279 0.07 10.09 23.23
C LEU A 279 1.05 11.21 22.90
N VAL A 280 1.50 11.28 21.64
CA VAL A 280 2.31 12.36 21.10
C VAL A 280 1.38 13.35 20.40
N ILE A 281 1.39 14.59 20.87
CA ILE A 281 0.52 15.68 20.42
C ILE A 281 1.38 16.66 19.65
N LEU A 282 1.03 16.90 18.40
CA LEU A 282 1.70 17.86 17.53
C LEU A 282 0.79 19.06 17.32
N ASP A 283 1.29 20.25 17.59
CA ASP A 283 0.66 21.48 17.10
C ASP A 283 1.16 21.72 15.67
N VAL A 284 0.25 21.67 14.69
CA VAL A 284 0.58 21.80 13.27
C VAL A 284 -0.10 23.01 12.64
N THR A 285 0.55 23.59 11.64
CA THR A 285 -0.02 24.58 10.72
C THR A 285 0.11 24.06 9.29
N ILE A 286 -1.01 23.98 8.58
CA ILE A 286 -1.06 23.62 7.16
C ILE A 286 -1.41 24.87 6.38
N GLU A 287 -0.71 25.10 5.28
CA GLU A 287 -0.92 26.21 4.36
C GLU A 287 -1.11 25.69 2.94
N ASN A 288 -1.95 26.38 2.16
CA ASN A 288 -2.11 26.13 0.74
C ASN A 288 -1.58 27.34 -0.06
N PRO A 289 -0.25 27.51 -0.22
CA PRO A 289 0.31 28.66 -0.93
C PRO A 289 -0.01 28.66 -2.43
N GLY A 290 -0.14 27.48 -3.06
CA GLY A 290 -0.08 27.36 -4.52
C GLY A 290 -1.29 26.74 -5.21
N ARG A 291 -2.08 25.90 -4.53
CA ARG A 291 -3.18 25.15 -5.15
C ARG A 291 -4.50 25.91 -5.08
N VAL A 292 -5.37 25.70 -6.06
CA VAL A 292 -6.73 26.28 -6.06
C VAL A 292 -7.50 25.83 -4.81
N LYS A 293 -7.34 24.56 -4.45
CA LYS A 293 -7.97 23.92 -3.31
C LYS A 293 -7.07 22.79 -2.82
N SER A 294 -6.86 22.69 -1.51
CA SER A 294 -6.10 21.62 -0.88
C SER A 294 -6.92 21.03 0.26
N PRO A 295 -7.22 19.72 0.26
CA PRO A 295 -7.90 19.07 1.37
C PRO A 295 -6.92 18.78 2.51
N PHE A 296 -7.42 18.81 3.73
CA PHE A 296 -6.66 18.37 4.89
C PHE A 296 -7.54 17.53 5.81
N ASN A 297 -6.94 16.53 6.44
CA ASN A 297 -7.58 15.62 7.38
C ASN A 297 -6.47 15.10 8.32
N PRO A 298 -6.69 15.01 9.65
CA PRO A 298 -5.77 14.32 10.55
C PRO A 298 -5.35 12.93 10.08
N GLU A 299 -6.22 12.20 9.39
CA GLU A 299 -5.93 10.85 8.88
C GLU A 299 -4.87 10.83 7.76
N TYR A 300 -4.52 11.99 7.21
CA TYR A 300 -3.42 12.12 6.24
C TYR A 300 -2.05 12.21 6.90
N PHE A 301 -1.98 12.10 8.22
CA PHE A 301 -0.74 12.12 8.97
C PHE A 301 -0.40 10.74 9.55
N THR A 302 0.88 10.40 9.44
CA THR A 302 1.49 9.21 10.04
C THR A 302 2.80 9.62 10.69
N VAL A 303 3.17 8.99 11.80
CA VAL A 303 4.55 9.07 12.32
C VAL A 303 5.25 7.74 12.19
N LYS A 304 6.54 7.77 11.88
CA LYS A 304 7.39 6.60 11.73
C LYS A 304 8.54 6.63 12.72
N ASP A 305 8.78 5.51 13.40
CA ASP A 305 9.92 5.38 14.30
C ASP A 305 11.20 4.90 13.57
N PRO A 306 12.38 4.97 14.21
CA PRO A 306 13.63 4.49 13.61
C PRO A 306 13.66 2.98 13.39
N ASN A 307 12.73 2.24 14.01
CA ASN A 307 12.54 0.82 13.80
C ASN A 307 11.59 0.52 12.64
N GLY A 308 11.12 1.55 11.92
CA GLY A 308 10.26 1.50 10.74
C GLY A 308 8.81 1.16 11.00
N TYR A 309 8.36 1.18 12.26
CA TYR A 309 6.94 1.07 12.56
C TYR A 309 6.24 2.40 12.30
N GLU A 310 5.02 2.30 11.78
CA GLU A 310 4.17 3.43 11.47
C GLU A 310 2.98 3.49 12.41
N TYR A 311 2.65 4.72 12.80
CA TYR A 311 1.58 5.03 13.74
C TYR A 311 0.69 6.08 13.09
N PRO A 312 -0.54 5.72 12.68
CA PRO A 312 -1.48 6.68 12.13
C PRO A 312 -1.96 7.64 13.22
N ALA A 313 -2.49 8.79 12.81
CA ALA A 313 -3.14 9.70 13.72
C ALA A 313 -4.36 9.02 14.42
N VAL A 314 -4.52 9.29 15.72
CA VAL A 314 -5.65 8.83 16.52
C VAL A 314 -6.68 9.95 16.59
N ILE A 315 -7.93 9.64 16.22
CA ILE A 315 -9.03 10.60 16.27
C ILE A 315 -9.59 10.66 17.69
N ILE A 316 -9.35 11.78 18.37
CA ILE A 316 -9.84 12.05 19.72
C ILE A 316 -10.86 13.19 19.63
N PRO A 317 -12.05 13.06 20.26
CA PRO A 317 -13.01 14.16 20.33
C PRO A 317 -12.45 15.27 21.23
N SER A 318 -11.92 16.33 20.61
CA SER A 318 -11.46 17.55 21.29
C SER A 318 -11.55 18.73 20.33
N GLU A 319 -11.84 19.91 20.87
CA GLU A 319 -11.93 21.17 20.11
C GLU A 319 -10.57 21.63 19.57
N THR A 320 -9.46 21.18 20.16
CA THR A 320 -8.11 21.53 19.72
C THR A 320 -7.62 20.66 18.55
N ILE A 321 -8.26 19.51 18.32
CA ILE A 321 -7.87 18.58 17.26
C ILE A 321 -8.22 19.17 15.91
N LEU A 322 -7.26 19.07 14.99
CA LEU A 322 -7.42 19.49 13.60
C LEU A 322 -8.67 18.81 13.03
N GLN A 323 -9.65 19.58 12.55
CA GLN A 323 -10.85 19.03 11.93
C GLN A 323 -10.62 18.85 10.43
N PRO A 324 -11.16 17.81 9.77
CA PRO A 324 -11.04 17.68 8.33
C PRO A 324 -11.70 18.86 7.61
N GLY A 325 -11.10 19.29 6.51
CA GLY A 325 -11.57 20.45 5.78
C GLY A 325 -10.84 20.66 4.46
N SER A 326 -10.94 21.89 3.95
CA SER A 326 -10.20 22.28 2.75
C SER A 326 -9.78 23.74 2.80
N LEU A 327 -8.58 24.02 2.30
CA LEU A 327 -7.99 25.33 2.16
C LEU A 327 -8.09 25.79 0.71
N GLY A 328 -8.66 26.97 0.47
CA GLY A 328 -8.44 27.71 -0.77
C GLY A 328 -7.01 28.24 -0.85
N GLN A 329 -6.63 28.75 -2.02
CA GLN A 329 -5.30 29.34 -2.24
C GLN A 329 -5.01 30.48 -1.24
N GLY A 330 -3.80 30.46 -0.67
CA GLY A 330 -3.32 31.40 0.34
C GLY A 330 -3.89 31.18 1.76
N GLN A 331 -4.78 30.22 1.95
CA GLN A 331 -5.36 29.94 3.27
C GLN A 331 -4.46 29.05 4.11
N LYS A 332 -4.69 29.11 5.43
CA LYS A 332 -4.02 28.28 6.43
C LYS A 332 -4.98 27.79 7.50
N VAL A 333 -4.66 26.68 8.12
CA VAL A 333 -5.34 26.11 9.28
C VAL A 333 -4.31 25.67 10.31
N SER A 334 -4.69 25.66 11.59
CA SER A 334 -3.87 25.10 12.65
C SER A 334 -4.72 24.25 13.58
N GLY A 335 -4.10 23.25 14.20
CA GLY A 335 -4.76 22.34 15.11
C GLY A 335 -3.80 21.28 15.61
N GLN A 336 -4.31 20.40 16.46
CA GLN A 336 -3.57 19.29 17.02
C GLN A 336 -3.76 18.02 16.21
N VAL A 337 -2.68 17.29 16.01
CA VAL A 337 -2.68 15.90 15.52
C VAL A 337 -2.07 15.02 16.60
N VAL A 338 -2.70 13.90 16.90
CA VAL A 338 -2.30 13.03 18.01
C VAL A 338 -1.93 11.65 17.47
N PHE A 339 -0.85 11.08 17.98
CA PHE A 339 -0.40 9.73 17.68
C PHE A 339 -0.26 8.95 18.97
N GLU A 340 -0.52 7.65 18.94
CA GLU A 340 -0.14 6.75 20.02
C GLU A 340 1.10 5.96 19.57
N VAL A 341 2.19 6.10 20.32
CA VAL A 341 3.48 5.48 20.02
C VAL A 341 4.06 4.81 21.27
N PRO A 342 5.04 3.90 21.16
CA PRO A 342 5.72 3.34 22.32
C PRO A 342 6.37 4.45 23.16
N ALA A 343 6.27 4.39 24.48
CA ALA A 343 6.85 5.40 25.37
C ALA A 343 8.40 5.48 25.28
N SER A 344 9.03 4.45 24.71
CA SER A 344 10.45 4.41 24.40
C SER A 344 10.84 5.17 23.14
N ALA A 345 9.89 5.55 22.28
CA ALA A 345 10.16 6.34 21.07
C ALA A 345 10.68 7.74 21.45
N LYS A 346 11.81 8.14 20.85
CA LYS A 346 12.45 9.46 21.10
C LYS A 346 12.58 10.30 19.85
N GLN A 347 12.72 9.66 18.70
CA GLN A 347 12.82 10.29 17.40
C GLN A 347 11.72 9.70 16.54
N LEU A 348 11.02 10.55 15.80
CA LEU A 348 9.99 10.16 14.86
C LEU A 348 10.16 10.98 13.58
N VAL A 349 9.69 10.45 12.46
CA VAL A 349 9.47 11.21 11.23
C VAL A 349 7.97 11.35 11.04
N LEU A 350 7.48 12.59 11.01
CA LEU A 350 6.11 12.88 10.60
C LEU A 350 6.04 12.87 9.09
N GLU A 351 5.03 12.19 8.56
CA GLU A 351 4.64 12.23 7.17
C GLU A 351 3.24 12.84 7.06
N TYR A 352 3.07 13.73 6.08
CA TYR A 352 1.78 14.29 5.71
C TYR A 352 1.58 14.17 4.20
N GLN A 353 0.52 13.48 3.80
CA GLN A 353 0.19 13.30 2.39
C GLN A 353 -1.33 13.27 2.21
N PRO A 354 -1.93 14.36 1.70
CA PRO A 354 -3.33 14.36 1.32
C PRO A 354 -3.69 13.21 0.38
N GLN A 355 -4.68 12.42 0.76
CA GLN A 355 -5.16 11.30 -0.05
C GLN A 355 -6.39 11.75 -0.83
N VAL A 356 -6.26 11.99 -2.14
CA VAL A 356 -7.39 12.26 -3.02
C VAL A 356 -7.31 11.44 -4.30
N VAL A 357 -8.48 11.03 -4.79
CA VAL A 357 -8.62 10.04 -5.87
C VAL A 357 -8.04 10.52 -7.22
N MET A 358 -7.95 11.83 -7.45
CA MET A 358 -7.70 12.40 -8.77
C MET A 358 -6.49 13.35 -8.82
N GLU A 359 -5.76 13.48 -7.73
CA GLU A 359 -4.64 14.42 -7.64
C GLU A 359 -3.55 13.86 -6.74
N ASP A 360 -2.31 13.89 -7.22
CA ASP A 360 -1.18 13.45 -6.44
C ASP A 360 -0.68 14.60 -5.55
N TYR A 361 -0.35 14.24 -4.31
CA TYR A 361 0.29 15.13 -3.35
C TYR A 361 1.63 14.51 -2.95
N PRO A 362 2.72 15.29 -2.97
CA PRO A 362 4.00 14.83 -2.47
C PRO A 362 3.91 14.64 -0.95
N VAL A 363 4.62 13.65 -0.43
CA VAL A 363 4.77 13.45 1.01
C VAL A 363 5.64 14.55 1.59
N ILE A 364 5.14 15.29 2.58
CA ILE A 364 5.94 16.21 3.38
C ILE A 364 6.48 15.47 4.60
N ARG A 365 7.79 15.54 4.83
CA ARG A 365 8.47 14.88 5.95
C ARG A 365 9.10 15.88 6.91
N ILE A 366 8.88 15.67 8.21
CA ILE A 366 9.45 16.51 9.29
C ILE A 366 10.00 15.61 10.39
N GLN A 367 11.25 15.83 10.78
CA GLN A 367 11.87 15.17 11.94
C GLN A 367 11.30 15.74 13.23
N ILE A 368 10.85 14.83 14.10
CA ILE A 368 10.31 15.15 15.43
C ILE A 368 11.18 14.50 16.49
N SER A 369 11.41 15.25 17.57
CA SER A 369 12.03 14.74 18.79
C SER A 369 11.07 14.88 19.95
N ILE A 370 10.89 13.80 20.71
CA ILE A 370 10.05 13.79 21.91
C ILE A 370 10.95 14.06 23.12
N SER A 371 10.79 15.24 23.71
CA SER A 371 11.45 15.57 24.97
C SER A 371 10.98 14.62 26.07
N ALA A 372 11.93 14.13 26.87
CA ALA A 372 11.68 13.18 27.97
C ALA A 372 10.87 13.80 29.12
#